data_AF-F0SM23-F1
#
_entry.id   AF-F0SM23-F1
#
_cell.length_a   1.000
_cell.length_b   1.000
_cell.length_c   1.000
_cell.angle_alpha   90.00
_cell.angle_beta   90.00
_cell.angle_gamma   90.00
#
_symmetry.space_group_name_H-M   'P 1'
#
loop_
_entity.id
_entity.type
_entity.pdbx_description
1 polymer ?
#
loop_
_entity_poly.entity_id
_entity_poly.type
_entity_poly.pdbx_seq_one_letter_code
_entity_poly.pdbx_strand_id
1 'polypeptide(L)'
;MHRYATQFASHGRRFQTPGWLVRLACLLALLCAGSMTDVASAQERTESSSVLSVEDRPWDNGDSLQVEITLAEAQFEALTAEEPTATLLLAQGGAYGELYSTVAEFPPNDGGWEVDDKKRQLTRRISELSSDHEYFYRVLLKNAAGEVSLLAETETARSPERQWFLGDKLPLAIVGIVICGSVILFIEIAKTGRELKVRKIAGLEAVDEAVGRATEMGRSVLYVPGIQDMNDIQTIAGLNILSHVARVAAEFDAKVEVPTSRALVMTAARETLQGSYMTAGRPDAYMPDLAYYVTDEQFGYVAFVSGKMVREKPAACFYLGAFFAESLILAETGNSVGAIQVAGTAQPSQLPFFVAACDYTLIGEELFAASAYLSGSPEELGSLKGQDVGKIIAAIGMIGGCLWLTFNMWPKI
;
A
#
# COMPACT_ATOMS: atom_id res chain seq x y z
N MET A 1 49.51 20.22 -34.40
CA MET A 1 49.82 21.52 -33.77
C MET A 1 48.61 21.96 -32.97
N HIS A 2 48.82 22.08 -31.65
CA HIS A 2 48.00 22.65 -30.58
C HIS A 2 46.58 23.17 -30.86
N ARG A 3 45.58 22.59 -30.18
CA ARG A 3 44.88 23.20 -29.03
C ARG A 3 43.72 22.29 -28.57
N TYR A 4 44.03 21.28 -27.75
CA TYR A 4 43.05 20.61 -26.88
C TYR A 4 43.78 20.20 -25.61
N ALA A 5 43.79 21.08 -24.62
CA ALA A 5 44.14 20.80 -23.24
C ALA A 5 43.67 21.99 -22.39
N THR A 6 43.37 21.73 -21.12
CA THR A 6 43.00 22.68 -20.05
C THR A 6 41.57 23.27 -20.08
N GLN A 7 40.60 22.51 -19.56
CA GLN A 7 39.73 22.96 -18.45
C GLN A 7 38.86 21.83 -17.89
N PHE A 8 39.47 20.88 -17.18
CA PHE A 8 38.74 19.99 -16.27
C PHE A 8 39.60 19.78 -15.02
N ALA A 9 39.50 20.71 -14.08
CA ALA A 9 39.94 20.48 -12.71
C ALA A 9 39.20 21.44 -11.77
N SER A 10 38.68 20.85 -10.69
CA SER A 10 38.15 21.48 -9.48
C SER A 10 36.77 22.15 -9.60
N HIS A 11 35.73 21.38 -9.26
CA HIS A 11 34.70 21.80 -8.30
C HIS A 11 34.21 20.54 -7.59
N GLY A 12 35.06 20.01 -6.71
CA GLY A 12 34.63 19.08 -5.67
C GLY A 12 33.75 19.84 -4.69
N ARG A 13 32.45 19.94 -4.98
CA ARG A 13 31.47 20.38 -3.99
C ARG A 13 31.33 19.26 -2.97
N ARG A 14 31.98 19.45 -1.83
CA ARG A 14 31.75 18.67 -0.61
C ARG A 14 30.24 18.56 -0.39
N PHE A 15 29.79 17.31 -0.27
CA PHE A 15 28.48 16.93 0.22
C PHE A 15 28.12 17.76 1.46
N GLN A 16 27.09 18.60 1.33
CA GLN A 16 26.21 18.90 2.45
C GLN A 16 24.96 18.08 2.20
N THR A 17 24.81 16.98 2.93
CA THR A 17 23.50 16.35 3.12
C THR A 17 22.52 17.45 3.53
N PRO A 18 21.37 17.63 2.85
CA PRO A 18 20.39 18.61 3.28
C PRO A 18 20.04 18.34 4.75
N GLY A 19 20.32 19.29 5.63
CA GLY A 19 20.20 19.09 7.08
C GLY A 19 18.79 18.68 7.52
N TRP A 20 17.79 18.90 6.66
CA TRP A 20 16.41 18.45 6.88
C TRP A 20 16.23 16.94 6.71
N LEU A 21 16.99 16.24 5.86
CA LEU A 21 16.90 14.78 5.69
C LEU A 21 17.43 14.02 6.92
N VAL A 22 18.53 14.51 7.49
CA VAL A 22 19.07 13.99 8.77
C VAL A 22 18.11 14.34 9.91
N ARG A 23 17.52 15.54 9.91
CA ARG A 23 16.53 15.94 10.92
C ARG A 23 15.23 15.15 10.82
N LEU A 24 14.77 14.78 9.62
CA LEU A 24 13.57 13.97 9.41
C LEU A 24 13.80 12.52 9.85
N ALA A 25 14.96 11.94 9.51
CA ALA A 25 15.36 10.61 9.96
C ALA A 25 15.57 10.55 11.49
N CYS A 26 16.14 11.61 12.10
CA CYS A 26 16.27 11.73 13.55
C CYS A 26 14.92 11.98 14.25
N LEU A 27 13.99 12.73 13.64
CA LEU A 27 12.63 12.93 14.17
C LEU A 27 11.81 11.64 14.14
N LEU A 28 11.95 10.83 13.09
CA LEU A 28 11.32 9.50 13.01
C LEU A 28 11.95 8.50 13.99
N ALA A 29 13.26 8.59 14.25
CA ALA A 29 13.93 7.78 15.28
C ALA A 29 13.59 8.22 16.72
N LEU A 30 13.36 9.53 16.95
CA LEU A 30 12.94 10.08 18.25
C LEU A 30 11.49 9.77 18.60
N LEU A 31 10.61 9.61 17.60
CA LEU A 31 9.23 9.14 17.81
C LEU A 31 9.14 7.66 18.21
N CYS A 32 10.19 6.86 18.01
CA CYS A 32 10.25 5.46 18.44
C CYS A 32 10.98 5.22 19.77
N ALA A 33 11.56 6.26 20.39
CA ALA A 33 12.43 6.12 21.57
C ALA A 33 11.85 6.72 22.86
N GLY A 34 10.56 7.03 22.90
CA GLY A 34 9.92 7.72 24.03
C GLY A 34 8.87 6.89 24.75
N SER A 35 9.29 5.90 25.56
CA SER A 35 8.60 5.47 26.80
C SER A 35 9.19 4.18 27.38
N MET A 36 10.37 4.27 28.03
CA MET A 36 10.78 3.26 29.00
C MET A 36 11.53 3.93 30.14
N THR A 37 10.79 4.57 31.04
CA THR A 37 11.23 4.78 32.43
C THR A 37 9.99 4.93 33.31
N ASP A 38 9.54 3.83 33.87
CA ASP A 38 8.92 3.87 35.21
C ASP A 38 9.62 2.83 36.06
N VAL A 39 10.62 3.30 36.82
CA VAL A 39 11.16 2.55 37.95
C VAL A 39 10.19 2.77 39.10
N ALA A 40 9.21 1.89 39.21
CA ALA A 40 8.35 1.84 40.38
C ALA A 40 9.21 1.52 41.62
N SER A 41 9.23 2.45 42.56
CA SER A 41 9.84 2.28 43.87
C SER A 41 9.17 1.14 44.62
N ALA A 42 9.86 0.01 44.76
CA ALA A 42 9.43 -1.08 45.61
C ALA A 42 9.51 -0.63 47.08
N GLN A 43 8.35 -0.34 47.67
CA GLN A 43 8.23 -0.16 49.10
C GLN A 43 7.82 -1.50 49.70
N GLU A 44 8.74 -2.15 50.42
CA GLU A 44 8.45 -3.35 51.21
C GLU A 44 7.25 -3.08 52.12
N ARG A 45 6.13 -3.78 51.86
CA ARG A 45 4.95 -3.79 52.72
C ARG A 45 4.38 -5.22 52.82
N THR A 46 4.15 -5.57 54.07
CA THR A 46 3.60 -6.77 54.72
C THR A 46 2.77 -7.75 53.87
N GLU A 47 3.16 -9.02 53.93
CA GLU A 47 2.77 -10.19 53.10
C GLU A 47 1.33 -10.75 53.23
N SER A 48 0.30 -9.96 53.56
CA SER A 48 -1.02 -10.55 53.92
C SER A 48 -2.23 -10.15 53.08
N SER A 49 -2.11 -9.28 52.07
CA SER A 49 -3.26 -8.84 51.26
C SER A 49 -3.01 -9.02 49.77
N SER A 50 -3.95 -9.68 49.08
CA SER A 50 -4.00 -9.75 47.62
C SER A 50 -4.15 -8.33 47.06
N VAL A 51 -3.42 -7.99 45.99
CA VAL A 51 -3.44 -6.66 45.38
C VAL A 51 -4.07 -6.74 44.00
N LEU A 52 -5.00 -5.83 43.71
CA LEU A 52 -5.63 -5.65 42.41
C LEU A 52 -5.15 -4.34 41.79
N SER A 53 -4.50 -4.40 40.64
CA SER A 53 -4.20 -3.24 39.80
C SER A 53 -4.99 -3.34 38.50
N VAL A 54 -5.53 -2.21 38.04
CA VAL A 54 -6.22 -2.10 36.76
C VAL A 54 -5.69 -0.87 36.05
N GLU A 55 -5.07 -1.08 34.90
CA GLU A 55 -4.42 -0.03 34.11
C GLU A 55 -4.92 -0.07 32.66
N ASP A 56 -4.87 1.10 32.00
CA ASP A 56 -5.13 1.20 30.57
C ASP A 56 -4.06 0.47 29.79
N ARG A 57 -4.47 -0.30 28.78
CA ARG A 57 -3.51 -1.12 28.04
C ARG A 57 -2.64 -0.20 27.17
N PRO A 58 -1.30 -0.31 27.26
CA PRO A 58 -0.44 0.46 26.39
C PRO A 58 -0.62 0.05 24.92
N TRP A 59 -0.70 1.06 24.05
CA TRP A 59 -0.63 1.00 22.60
C TRP A 59 -1.82 0.27 21.95
N ASP A 60 -3.02 0.47 22.50
CA ASP A 60 -4.27 -0.06 21.97
C ASP A 60 -5.19 1.06 21.44
N ASN A 61 -6.40 0.68 20.99
CA ASN A 61 -7.40 1.59 20.45
C ASN A 61 -8.27 2.25 21.53
N GLY A 62 -7.91 2.13 22.81
CA GLY A 62 -8.71 2.59 23.95
C GLY A 62 -9.97 1.76 24.15
N ASP A 63 -9.88 0.45 23.92
CA ASP A 63 -11.02 -0.48 24.08
C ASP A 63 -10.78 -1.56 25.14
N SER A 64 -9.62 -1.53 25.80
CA SER A 64 -9.24 -2.58 26.73
C SER A 64 -8.51 -2.10 27.97
N LEU A 65 -8.78 -2.77 29.08
CA LEU A 65 -8.09 -2.59 30.35
C LEU A 65 -7.32 -3.87 30.69
N GLN A 66 -6.16 -3.71 31.30
CA GLN A 66 -5.34 -4.78 31.82
C GLN A 66 -5.58 -4.90 33.32
N VAL A 67 -6.09 -6.06 33.74
CA VAL A 67 -6.35 -6.37 35.15
C VAL A 67 -5.24 -7.28 35.65
N GLU A 68 -4.52 -6.83 36.67
CA GLU A 68 -3.41 -7.55 37.29
C GLU A 68 -3.72 -7.88 38.75
N ILE A 69 -3.66 -9.17 39.09
CA ILE A 69 -4.02 -9.68 40.41
C ILE A 69 -2.78 -10.34 41.02
N THR A 70 -2.22 -9.75 42.06
CA THR A 70 -1.14 -10.37 42.85
C THR A 70 -1.75 -11.11 44.03
N LEU A 71 -1.52 -12.41 44.10
CA LEU A 71 -2.13 -13.30 45.10
C LEU A 71 -1.14 -13.65 46.22
N ALA A 72 -1.68 -13.92 47.41
CA ALA A 72 -0.91 -14.53 48.48
C ALA A 72 -0.58 -15.99 48.12
N GLU A 73 0.51 -16.53 48.67
CA GLU A 73 1.04 -17.87 48.35
C GLU A 73 -0.04 -18.97 48.41
N ALA A 74 -0.75 -19.06 49.54
CA ALA A 74 -1.80 -20.06 49.74
C ALA A 74 -2.97 -19.94 48.75
N GLN A 75 -3.28 -18.72 48.28
CA GLN A 75 -4.35 -18.49 47.30
C GLN A 75 -3.88 -18.88 45.89
N PHE A 76 -2.63 -18.57 45.57
CA PHE A 76 -2.04 -18.90 44.27
C PHE A 76 -1.92 -20.42 44.10
N GLU A 77 -1.42 -21.13 45.11
CA GLU A 77 -1.35 -22.60 45.10
C GLU A 77 -2.72 -23.25 44.99
N ALA A 78 -3.73 -22.73 45.71
CA ALA A 78 -5.09 -23.25 45.65
C ALA A 78 -5.76 -23.13 44.27
N LEU A 79 -5.33 -22.16 43.46
CA LEU A 79 -5.84 -21.89 42.11
C LEU A 79 -5.04 -22.59 40.99
N THR A 80 -3.75 -22.86 41.22
CA THR A 80 -2.82 -23.37 40.19
C THR A 80 -2.41 -24.84 40.37
N ALA A 81 -2.80 -25.48 41.48
CA ALA A 81 -2.58 -26.91 41.70
C ALA A 81 -3.23 -27.80 40.62
N GLU A 82 -2.71 -29.01 40.44
CA GLU A 82 -3.25 -30.00 39.48
C GLU A 82 -4.75 -30.30 39.73
N GLU A 83 -5.17 -30.27 41.00
CA GLU A 83 -6.56 -30.27 41.41
C GLU A 83 -6.86 -28.95 42.14
N PRO A 84 -7.39 -27.93 41.45
CA PRO A 84 -7.63 -26.63 42.06
C PRO A 84 -8.75 -26.73 43.10
N THR A 85 -8.48 -26.19 44.29
CA THR A 85 -9.41 -26.22 45.44
C THR A 85 -10.22 -24.94 45.56
N ALA A 86 -9.94 -23.96 44.71
CA ALA A 86 -10.65 -22.69 44.61
C ALA A 86 -10.81 -22.23 43.16
N THR A 87 -11.73 -21.29 42.95
CA THR A 87 -11.96 -20.60 41.67
C THR A 87 -11.97 -19.09 41.91
N LEU A 88 -11.18 -18.36 41.14
CA LEU A 88 -11.16 -16.91 41.11
C LEU A 88 -12.21 -16.40 40.13
N LEU A 89 -13.05 -15.46 40.58
CA LEU A 89 -14.05 -14.78 39.77
C LEU A 89 -13.67 -13.30 39.68
N LEU A 90 -13.43 -12.82 38.47
CA LEU A 90 -13.26 -11.41 38.17
C LEU A 90 -14.62 -10.84 37.79
N ALA A 91 -15.09 -9.86 38.55
CA ALA A 91 -16.37 -9.22 38.33
C ALA A 91 -16.20 -7.72 38.01
N GLN A 92 -17.05 -7.21 37.12
CA GLN A 92 -17.05 -5.83 36.64
C GLN A 92 -18.37 -5.14 37.00
N GLY A 93 -18.30 -3.89 37.43
CA GLY A 93 -19.46 -3.03 37.71
C GLY A 93 -19.30 -1.65 37.06
N GLY A 94 -20.43 -1.00 36.75
CA GLY A 94 -20.47 0.36 36.19
C GLY A 94 -20.51 1.48 37.23
N ALA A 95 -20.66 1.13 38.51
CA ALA A 95 -20.64 2.06 39.63
C ALA A 95 -20.14 1.36 40.90
N TYR A 96 -19.45 2.11 41.75
CA TYR A 96 -18.90 1.58 43.00
C TYR A 96 -20.02 1.07 43.93
N GLY A 97 -19.92 -0.19 44.34
CA GLY A 97 -20.87 -0.78 45.30
C GLY A 97 -22.21 -1.25 44.73
N GLU A 98 -22.42 -1.19 43.41
CA GLU A 98 -23.64 -1.67 42.75
C GLU A 98 -23.53 -3.15 42.32
N LEU A 99 -24.33 -3.58 41.33
CA LEU A 99 -24.32 -4.92 40.77
C LEU A 99 -23.04 -5.14 39.94
N TYR A 100 -22.27 -6.17 40.32
CA TYR A 100 -21.12 -6.64 39.54
C TYR A 100 -21.51 -7.90 38.78
N SER A 101 -21.18 -7.98 37.49
CA SER A 101 -21.29 -9.18 36.69
C SER A 101 -19.94 -9.88 36.59
N THR A 102 -19.91 -11.21 36.64
CA THR A 102 -18.66 -11.96 36.42
C THR A 102 -18.27 -11.88 34.95
N VAL A 103 -17.06 -11.39 34.67
CA VAL A 103 -16.52 -11.20 33.32
C VAL A 103 -15.43 -12.21 32.96
N ALA A 104 -14.75 -12.79 33.95
CA ALA A 104 -13.79 -13.87 33.74
C ALA A 104 -13.68 -14.76 34.98
N GLU A 105 -13.31 -16.02 34.78
CA GLU A 105 -13.08 -17.01 35.83
C GLU A 105 -11.72 -17.70 35.61
N PHE A 106 -11.09 -18.15 36.70
CA PHE A 106 -9.85 -18.95 36.64
C PHE A 106 -9.76 -19.89 37.85
N PRO A 107 -9.48 -21.19 37.69
CA PRO A 107 -9.53 -22.00 36.46
C PRO A 107 -10.98 -22.34 36.02
N PRO A 108 -11.22 -22.78 34.76
CA PRO A 108 -10.23 -23.12 33.74
C PRO A 108 -9.62 -21.90 33.04
N ASN A 109 -8.38 -22.02 32.57
CA ASN A 109 -7.80 -21.00 31.69
C ASN A 109 -8.36 -21.18 30.28
N ASP A 110 -9.24 -20.26 29.87
CA ASP A 110 -9.81 -20.15 28.52
C ASP A 110 -8.79 -19.64 27.46
N GLY A 111 -7.54 -19.41 27.86
CA GLY A 111 -6.47 -18.88 27.01
C GLY A 111 -6.30 -17.36 27.10
N GLY A 112 -7.11 -16.67 27.90
CA GLY A 112 -6.98 -15.22 28.11
C GLY A 112 -6.30 -14.82 29.42
N TRP A 113 -5.90 -15.77 30.27
CA TRP A 113 -5.13 -15.49 31.49
C TRP A 113 -3.64 -15.75 31.27
N GLU A 114 -2.82 -14.75 31.57
CA GLU A 114 -1.37 -14.87 31.70
C GLU A 114 -1.03 -15.12 33.17
N VAL A 115 -0.21 -16.14 33.46
CA VAL A 115 0.17 -16.56 34.80
C VAL A 115 1.68 -16.37 34.98
N ASP A 116 2.09 -15.54 35.93
CA ASP A 116 3.50 -15.39 36.33
C ASP A 116 3.71 -16.07 37.70
N ASP A 117 4.25 -17.29 37.68
CA ASP A 117 4.51 -18.09 38.88
C ASP A 117 5.51 -17.43 39.84
N LYS A 118 6.47 -16.65 39.32
CA LYS A 118 7.50 -16.01 40.14
C LYS A 118 6.94 -14.84 40.93
N LYS A 119 6.01 -14.11 40.33
CA LYS A 119 5.34 -12.97 40.97
C LYS A 119 4.03 -13.36 41.65
N ARG A 120 3.52 -14.59 41.45
CA ARG A 120 2.20 -15.05 41.88
C ARG A 120 1.09 -14.14 41.34
N GLN A 121 1.25 -13.76 40.07
CA GLN A 121 0.43 -12.75 39.41
C GLN A 121 -0.43 -13.40 38.31
N LEU A 122 -1.72 -13.04 38.28
CA LEU A 122 -2.65 -13.38 37.21
C LEU A 122 -3.02 -12.09 36.46
N THR A 123 -2.82 -12.10 35.15
CA THR A 123 -3.13 -10.95 34.29
C THR A 123 -4.20 -11.32 33.28
N ARG A 124 -5.21 -10.46 33.13
CA ARG A 124 -6.33 -10.63 32.19
C ARG A 124 -6.58 -9.36 31.40
N ARG A 125 -6.72 -9.49 30.09
CA ARG A 125 -7.25 -8.43 29.22
C ARG A 125 -8.78 -8.45 29.25
N ILE A 126 -9.39 -7.31 29.54
CA ILE A 126 -10.82 -7.08 29.34
C ILE A 126 -10.98 -6.17 28.13
N SER A 127 -11.71 -6.63 27.11
CA SER A 127 -11.90 -5.93 25.83
C SER A 127 -13.36 -5.51 25.65
N GLU A 128 -13.68 -4.81 24.55
CA GLU A 128 -15.03 -4.30 24.25
C GLU A 128 -15.53 -3.23 25.26
N LEU A 129 -14.60 -2.48 25.83
CA LEU A 129 -14.89 -1.39 26.75
C LEU A 129 -15.11 -0.07 26.00
N SER A 130 -15.97 0.77 26.57
CA SER A 130 -16.23 2.11 26.06
C SER A 130 -15.42 3.13 26.86
N SER A 131 -14.73 4.04 26.17
CA SER A 131 -13.99 5.14 26.79
C SER A 131 -14.88 6.12 27.57
N ASP A 132 -16.18 6.13 27.29
CA ASP A 132 -17.14 7.04 27.93
C ASP A 132 -17.72 6.48 29.25
N HIS A 133 -17.33 5.25 29.61
CA HIS A 133 -17.84 4.56 30.79
C HIS A 133 -16.71 4.28 31.79
N GLU A 134 -17.06 4.44 33.06
CA GLU A 134 -16.21 4.11 34.20
C GLU A 134 -16.47 2.67 34.66
N TYR A 135 -15.40 1.91 34.84
CA TYR A 135 -15.47 0.51 35.25
C TYR A 135 -14.80 0.30 36.61
N PHE A 136 -15.45 -0.50 37.44
CA PHE A 136 -14.94 -0.99 38.72
C PHE A 136 -14.77 -2.50 38.66
N TYR A 137 -13.73 -3.02 39.30
CA TYR A 137 -13.42 -4.44 39.30
C TYR A 137 -13.34 -5.01 40.71
N ARG A 138 -13.84 -6.23 40.88
CA ARG A 138 -13.76 -7.02 42.10
C ARG A 138 -13.20 -8.39 41.79
N VAL A 139 -12.33 -8.87 42.66
CA VAL A 139 -11.81 -10.23 42.62
C VAL A 139 -12.39 -11.01 43.79
N LEU A 140 -13.09 -12.09 43.48
CA LEU A 140 -13.70 -12.99 44.45
C LEU A 140 -13.02 -14.35 44.38
N LEU A 141 -12.85 -15.00 45.54
CA LEU A 141 -12.39 -16.38 45.64
C LEU A 141 -13.55 -17.26 46.06
N LYS A 142 -13.84 -18.29 45.28
CA LYS A 142 -14.84 -19.31 45.58
C LYS A 142 -14.14 -20.59 46.00
N ASN A 143 -14.29 -21.01 47.25
CA ASN A 143 -13.69 -22.24 47.75
C ASN A 143 -14.48 -23.48 47.29
N ALA A 144 -13.90 -24.68 47.45
CA ALA A 144 -14.56 -25.96 47.12
C ALA A 144 -15.95 -26.17 47.78
N ALA A 145 -16.21 -25.52 48.92
CA ALA A 145 -17.51 -25.54 49.61
C ALA A 145 -18.57 -24.60 48.97
N GLY A 146 -18.20 -23.82 47.96
CA GLY A 146 -19.06 -22.84 47.30
C GLY A 146 -19.16 -21.48 48.00
N GLU A 147 -18.45 -21.29 49.11
CA GLU A 147 -18.35 -20.00 49.80
C GLU A 147 -17.51 -19.01 48.98
N VAL A 148 -18.01 -17.78 48.85
CA VAL A 148 -17.37 -16.71 48.07
C VAL A 148 -16.85 -15.63 49.02
N SER A 149 -15.55 -15.35 48.96
CA SER A 149 -14.89 -14.28 49.73
C SER A 149 -14.31 -13.21 48.82
N LEU A 150 -14.43 -11.93 49.21
CA LEU A 150 -13.80 -10.82 48.50
C LEU A 150 -12.29 -10.81 48.77
N LEU A 151 -11.48 -10.83 47.70
CA LEU A 151 -10.03 -10.73 47.78
C LEU A 151 -9.54 -9.29 47.64
N ALA A 152 -10.04 -8.58 46.63
CA ALA A 152 -9.65 -7.21 46.33
C ALA A 152 -10.71 -6.49 45.49
N GLU A 153 -10.75 -5.17 45.60
CA GLU A 153 -11.67 -4.29 44.86
C GLU A 153 -10.94 -3.00 44.46
N THR A 154 -11.27 -2.45 43.29
CA THR A 154 -10.80 -1.13 42.87
C THR A 154 -11.59 -0.02 43.57
N GLU A 155 -10.93 0.87 44.30
CA GLU A 155 -11.58 2.04 44.93
C GLU A 155 -11.88 3.16 43.92
N THR A 156 -11.10 3.25 42.85
CA THR A 156 -11.24 4.27 41.80
C THR A 156 -11.72 3.67 40.49
N ALA A 157 -12.62 4.38 39.82
CA ALA A 157 -13.04 4.07 38.46
C ALA A 157 -11.86 4.03 37.48
N ARG A 158 -11.92 3.12 36.50
CA ARG A 158 -10.99 3.06 35.38
C ARG A 158 -11.77 3.09 34.06
N SER A 159 -11.29 3.87 33.11
CA SER A 159 -11.81 3.95 31.75
C SER A 159 -10.66 3.76 30.77
N PRO A 160 -10.86 3.03 29.66
CA PRO A 160 -9.81 2.90 28.66
C PRO A 160 -9.61 4.23 27.90
N GLU A 161 -8.37 4.55 27.52
CA GLU A 161 -8.05 5.79 26.83
C GLU A 161 -7.63 5.55 25.38
N ARG A 162 -8.15 6.34 24.46
CA ARG A 162 -7.80 6.21 23.04
C ARG A 162 -6.40 6.77 22.79
N GLN A 163 -5.49 5.91 22.37
CA GLN A 163 -4.11 6.30 22.09
C GLN A 163 -3.90 6.62 20.60
N TRP A 164 -2.84 7.40 20.33
CA TRP A 164 -2.49 7.83 18.97
C TRP A 164 -1.90 6.69 18.11
N PHE A 165 -1.30 5.68 18.74
CA PHE A 165 -0.59 4.60 18.06
C PHE A 165 -1.06 3.23 18.55
N LEU A 166 -1.38 2.36 17.59
CA LEU A 166 -1.64 0.95 17.83
C LEU A 166 -0.34 0.18 17.70
N GLY A 167 0.14 -0.41 18.79
CA GLY A 167 1.40 -1.17 18.85
C GLY A 167 1.38 -2.36 17.90
N ASP A 168 0.23 -3.02 17.76
CA ASP A 168 0.00 -4.11 16.81
C ASP A 168 0.22 -3.69 15.34
N LYS A 169 0.11 -2.38 15.05
CA LYS A 169 0.31 -1.82 13.70
C LYS A 169 1.67 -1.16 13.52
N LEU A 170 2.56 -1.22 14.52
CA LEU A 170 3.91 -0.66 14.41
C LEU A 170 4.70 -1.22 13.21
N PRO A 171 4.67 -2.53 12.88
CA PRO A 171 5.36 -3.04 11.69
C PRO A 171 4.83 -2.42 10.39
N LEU A 172 3.52 -2.19 10.29
CA LEU A 172 2.90 -1.54 9.14
C LEU A 172 3.36 -0.08 9.01
N ALA A 173 3.44 0.64 10.13
CA ALA A 173 3.93 2.02 10.15
C ALA A 173 5.39 2.11 9.67
N ILE A 174 6.25 1.19 10.13
CA ILE A 174 7.66 1.13 9.70
C ILE A 174 7.76 0.90 8.19
N VAL A 175 7.02 -0.07 7.65
CA VAL A 175 7.00 -0.35 6.20
C VAL A 175 6.50 0.87 5.43
N GLY A 176 5.44 1.53 5.91
CA GLY A 176 4.92 2.77 5.31
C GLY A 176 5.96 3.89 5.27
N ILE A 177 6.67 4.12 6.38
CA ILE A 177 7.75 5.12 6.46
C ILE A 177 8.88 4.80 5.48
N VAL A 178 9.29 3.52 5.39
CA VAL A 178 10.34 3.09 4.46
C VAL A 178 9.94 3.34 3.01
N ILE A 179 8.71 2.98 2.62
CA ILE A 179 8.22 3.18 1.25
C ILE A 179 8.10 4.67 0.93
N CYS A 180 7.43 5.45 1.78
CA CYS A 180 7.27 6.89 1.59
C CYS A 180 8.62 7.62 1.57
N GLY A 181 9.52 7.26 2.50
CA GLY A 181 10.87 7.81 2.57
C GLY A 181 11.68 7.50 1.31
N SER A 182 11.58 6.27 0.78
CA SER A 182 12.21 5.88 -0.48
C SER A 182 11.68 6.72 -1.65
N VAL A 183 10.37 6.85 -1.79
CA VAL A 183 9.73 7.67 -2.85
C VAL A 183 10.22 9.12 -2.80
N ILE A 184 10.14 9.78 -1.63
CA ILE A 184 10.57 11.16 -1.46
C ILE A 184 12.07 11.31 -1.79
N LEU A 185 12.90 10.40 -1.29
CA LEU A 185 14.34 10.42 -1.52
C LEU A 185 14.68 10.32 -3.01
N PHE A 186 14.04 9.42 -3.77
CA PHE A 186 14.33 9.25 -5.19
C PHE A 186 13.74 10.37 -6.06
N ILE A 187 12.61 10.97 -5.67
CA ILE A 187 12.10 12.19 -6.31
C ILE A 187 13.13 13.32 -6.17
N GLU A 188 13.64 13.56 -4.96
CA GLU A 188 14.64 14.61 -4.74
C GLU A 188 15.94 14.32 -5.51
N ILE A 189 16.38 13.05 -5.58
CA ILE A 189 17.54 12.67 -6.40
C ILE A 189 17.27 12.94 -7.89
N ALA A 190 16.10 12.59 -8.41
CA ALA A 190 15.75 12.82 -9.81
C ALA A 190 15.79 14.31 -10.16
N LYS A 191 15.23 15.16 -9.29
CA LYS A 191 15.25 16.62 -9.45
C LYS A 191 16.65 17.23 -9.49
N THR A 192 17.67 16.55 -8.95
CA THR A 192 19.07 17.00 -9.06
C THR A 192 19.69 16.77 -10.45
N GLY A 193 18.95 16.20 -11.40
CA GLY A 193 19.44 15.92 -12.76
C GLY A 193 20.28 14.65 -12.86
N ARG A 194 20.27 13.78 -11.85
CA ARG A 194 20.88 12.45 -11.95
C ARG A 194 19.98 11.53 -12.76
N GLU A 195 20.56 10.91 -13.79
CA GLU A 195 19.87 9.88 -14.56
C GLU A 195 19.54 8.68 -13.67
N LEU A 196 18.24 8.39 -13.54
CA LEU A 196 17.75 7.21 -12.84
C LEU A 196 17.61 6.06 -13.84
N LYS A 197 18.32 4.95 -13.59
CA LYS A 197 18.12 3.72 -14.35
C LYS A 197 16.80 3.07 -13.94
N VAL A 198 15.80 3.20 -14.80
CA VAL A 198 14.49 2.53 -14.73
C VAL A 198 14.56 1.20 -15.49
N ARG A 199 13.73 0.22 -15.09
CA ARG A 199 13.61 -1.07 -15.79
C ARG A 199 13.04 -0.86 -17.20
N LYS A 200 13.44 -1.71 -18.14
CA LYS A 200 12.84 -1.74 -19.49
C LYS A 200 11.39 -2.20 -19.40
N ILE A 201 10.54 -1.67 -20.29
CA ILE A 201 9.11 -1.97 -20.34
C ILE A 201 8.82 -2.63 -21.68
N ALA A 202 8.49 -3.92 -21.65
CA ALA A 202 8.39 -4.75 -22.86
C ALA A 202 7.39 -4.21 -23.88
N GLY A 203 6.22 -3.72 -23.43
CA GLY A 203 5.21 -3.16 -24.33
C GLY A 203 5.63 -1.85 -25.01
N LEU A 204 6.67 -1.15 -24.51
CA LEU A 204 7.21 0.03 -25.18
C LEU A 204 8.14 -0.35 -26.34
N GLU A 205 8.92 -1.42 -26.20
CA GLU A 205 9.81 -1.92 -27.26
C GLU A 205 9.00 -2.45 -28.47
N ALA A 206 7.74 -2.86 -28.25
CA ALA A 206 6.82 -3.32 -29.30
C ALA A 206 6.22 -2.20 -30.16
N VAL A 207 6.34 -0.93 -29.76
CA VAL A 207 5.76 0.21 -30.49
C VAL A 207 6.38 0.34 -31.88
N ASP A 208 7.72 0.32 -31.96
CA ASP A 208 8.45 0.47 -33.22
C ASP A 208 8.10 -0.65 -34.20
N GLU A 209 7.99 -1.89 -33.70
CA GLU A 209 7.58 -3.05 -34.50
C GLU A 209 6.14 -2.91 -35.02
N ALA A 210 5.21 -2.53 -34.15
CA ALA A 210 3.80 -2.42 -34.48
C ALA A 210 3.53 -1.29 -35.48
N VAL A 211 4.18 -0.14 -35.31
CA VAL A 211 4.09 0.99 -36.25
C VAL A 211 4.79 0.66 -37.57
N GLY A 212 5.98 0.07 -37.54
CA GLY A 212 6.71 -0.34 -38.74
C GLY A 212 5.88 -1.31 -39.59
N ARG A 213 5.24 -2.29 -38.95
CA ARG A 213 4.31 -3.22 -39.62
C ARG A 213 3.12 -2.51 -40.25
N ALA A 214 2.56 -1.49 -39.58
CA ALA A 214 1.47 -0.71 -40.13
C ALA A 214 1.87 0.06 -41.39
N THR A 215 3.05 0.66 -41.38
CA THR A 215 3.65 1.30 -42.56
C THR A 215 3.88 0.30 -43.69
N GLU A 216 4.50 -0.85 -43.41
CA GLU A 216 4.78 -1.89 -44.41
C GLU A 216 3.51 -2.44 -45.07
N MET A 217 2.42 -2.56 -44.31
CA MET A 217 1.14 -3.04 -44.81
C MET A 217 0.27 -1.94 -45.45
N GLY A 218 0.66 -0.67 -45.33
CA GLY A 218 -0.14 0.48 -45.78
C GLY A 218 -1.48 0.59 -45.06
N ARG A 219 -1.55 0.16 -43.80
CA ARG A 219 -2.78 0.14 -42.96
C ARG A 219 -2.61 1.05 -41.76
N SER A 220 -3.71 1.52 -41.18
CA SER A 220 -3.65 2.41 -40.03
C SER A 220 -3.29 1.68 -38.73
N VAL A 221 -2.79 2.48 -37.78
CA VAL A 221 -2.65 2.15 -36.37
C VAL A 221 -3.90 2.64 -35.66
N LEU A 222 -4.61 1.76 -34.97
CA LEU A 222 -5.74 2.11 -34.13
C LEU A 222 -5.27 2.29 -32.68
N TYR A 223 -5.60 3.42 -32.05
CA TYR A 223 -5.21 3.71 -30.68
C TYR A 223 -6.41 4.06 -29.81
N VAL A 224 -6.61 3.36 -28.71
CA VAL A 224 -7.70 3.58 -27.76
C VAL A 224 -7.12 3.94 -26.39
N PRO A 225 -7.29 5.19 -25.91
CA PRO A 225 -6.73 5.68 -24.64
C PRO A 225 -7.57 5.29 -23.41
N GLY A 226 -8.26 4.15 -23.43
CA GLY A 226 -9.29 3.78 -22.44
C GLY A 226 -10.66 4.41 -22.69
N ILE A 227 -11.62 4.13 -21.80
CA ILE A 227 -13.01 4.63 -21.90
C ILE A 227 -13.39 5.68 -20.83
N GLN A 228 -12.48 5.97 -19.90
CA GLN A 228 -12.67 6.94 -18.83
C GLN A 228 -12.23 8.35 -19.25
N ASP A 229 -12.63 9.36 -18.48
CA ASP A 229 -12.31 10.76 -18.76
C ASP A 229 -10.90 11.15 -18.25
N MET A 230 -10.53 12.42 -18.44
CA MET A 230 -9.25 13.00 -18.01
C MET A 230 -9.05 13.05 -16.49
N ASN A 231 -10.08 12.72 -15.70
CA ASN A 231 -9.97 12.55 -14.25
C ASN A 231 -9.39 11.18 -13.85
N ASP A 232 -9.29 10.24 -14.78
CA ASP A 232 -8.64 8.95 -14.55
C ASP A 232 -7.15 9.02 -14.92
N ILE A 233 -6.31 8.61 -13.99
CA ILE A 233 -4.85 8.65 -14.14
C ILE A 233 -4.33 7.72 -15.25
N GLN A 234 -5.05 6.64 -15.58
CA GLN A 234 -4.68 5.73 -16.66
C GLN A 234 -4.95 6.35 -18.02
N THR A 235 -5.99 7.18 -18.16
CA THR A 235 -6.25 7.94 -19.39
C THR A 235 -5.10 8.91 -19.67
N ILE A 236 -4.62 9.62 -18.63
CA ILE A 236 -3.46 10.52 -18.74
C ILE A 236 -2.21 9.73 -19.14
N ALA A 237 -1.95 8.59 -18.48
CA ALA A 237 -0.85 7.70 -18.84
C ALA A 237 -0.95 7.20 -20.28
N GLY A 238 -2.16 6.84 -20.72
CA GLY A 238 -2.46 6.45 -22.10
C GLY A 238 -2.17 7.57 -23.10
N LEU A 239 -2.50 8.83 -22.81
CA LEU A 239 -2.16 9.96 -23.69
C LEU A 239 -0.66 10.24 -23.73
N ASN A 240 0.05 10.09 -22.61
CA ASN A 240 1.51 10.20 -22.61
C ASN A 240 2.16 9.14 -23.50
N ILE A 241 1.64 7.90 -23.50
CA ILE A 241 2.13 6.86 -24.41
C ILE A 241 1.75 7.14 -25.87
N LEU A 242 0.56 7.71 -26.13
CA LEU A 242 0.14 8.14 -27.46
C LEU A 242 1.15 9.10 -28.07
N SER A 243 1.74 10.00 -27.27
CA SER A 243 2.75 10.94 -27.78
C SER A 243 3.94 10.24 -28.44
N HIS A 244 4.38 9.11 -27.88
CA HIS A 244 5.46 8.32 -28.43
C HIS A 244 5.02 7.54 -29.67
N VAL A 245 3.87 6.85 -29.61
CA VAL A 245 3.31 6.13 -30.75
C VAL A 245 3.11 7.06 -31.95
N ALA A 246 2.59 8.27 -31.71
CA ALA A 246 2.35 9.28 -32.73
C ALA A 246 3.65 9.84 -33.32
N ARG A 247 4.68 10.06 -32.49
CA ARG A 247 6.00 10.49 -32.95
C ARG A 247 6.63 9.44 -33.86
N VAL A 248 6.63 8.18 -33.44
CA VAL A 248 7.15 7.05 -34.25
C VAL A 248 6.33 6.92 -35.54
N ALA A 249 5.00 6.99 -35.47
CA ALA A 249 4.14 6.95 -36.65
C ALA A 249 4.41 8.10 -37.63
N ALA A 250 4.70 9.31 -37.15
CA ALA A 250 5.08 10.42 -38.00
C ALA A 250 6.41 10.15 -38.73
N GLU A 251 7.40 9.57 -38.03
CA GLU A 251 8.70 9.18 -38.60
C GLU A 251 8.56 8.11 -39.70
N PHE A 252 7.65 7.14 -39.52
CA PHE A 252 7.38 6.04 -40.45
C PHE A 252 6.23 6.31 -41.45
N ASP A 253 5.67 7.51 -41.49
CA ASP A 253 4.51 7.87 -42.34
C ASP A 253 3.26 6.97 -42.14
N ALA A 254 3.07 6.48 -40.92
CA ALA A 254 1.88 5.74 -40.52
C ALA A 254 0.76 6.68 -40.04
N LYS A 255 -0.50 6.26 -40.24
CA LYS A 255 -1.68 6.99 -39.73
C LYS A 255 -2.11 6.41 -38.40
N VAL A 256 -2.18 7.24 -37.36
CA VAL A 256 -2.70 6.87 -36.03
C VAL A 256 -4.12 7.41 -35.88
N GLU A 257 -5.08 6.51 -35.78
CA GLU A 257 -6.49 6.82 -35.58
C GLU A 257 -6.86 6.63 -34.11
N VAL A 258 -7.45 7.67 -33.51
CA VAL A 258 -7.75 7.74 -32.08
C VAL A 258 -9.26 7.99 -31.88
N PRO A 259 -10.12 6.97 -32.05
CA PRO A 259 -11.50 7.09 -31.60
C PRO A 259 -11.52 7.24 -30.07
N THR A 260 -12.43 8.06 -29.56
CA THR A 260 -12.56 8.31 -28.12
C THR A 260 -14.04 8.30 -27.70
N SER A 261 -14.29 7.87 -26.47
CA SER A 261 -15.63 7.91 -25.85
C SER A 261 -15.89 9.18 -25.03
N ARG A 262 -14.88 10.05 -24.89
CA ARG A 262 -14.94 11.27 -24.07
C ARG A 262 -14.42 12.47 -24.86
N ALA A 263 -15.18 13.56 -24.85
CA ALA A 263 -14.85 14.75 -25.62
C ALA A 263 -13.58 15.47 -25.14
N LEU A 264 -13.30 15.48 -23.84
CA LEU A 264 -12.07 16.06 -23.31
C LEU A 264 -10.84 15.23 -23.70
N VAL A 265 -10.98 13.91 -23.69
CA VAL A 265 -9.93 12.99 -24.15
C VAL A 265 -9.66 13.16 -25.64
N MET A 266 -10.69 13.37 -26.47
CA MET A 266 -10.52 13.72 -27.90
C MET A 266 -9.66 14.97 -28.08
N THR A 267 -9.96 16.04 -27.34
CA THR A 267 -9.21 17.30 -27.42
C THR A 267 -7.76 17.10 -27.00
N ALA A 268 -7.52 16.44 -25.88
CA ALA A 268 -6.17 16.13 -25.40
C ALA A 268 -5.41 15.21 -26.37
N ALA A 269 -6.07 14.24 -26.99
CA ALA A 269 -5.47 13.38 -28.02
C ALA A 269 -5.06 14.20 -29.26
N ARG A 270 -5.88 15.15 -29.72
CA ARG A 270 -5.53 16.06 -30.83
C ARG A 270 -4.31 16.90 -30.51
N GLU A 271 -4.26 17.49 -29.32
CA GLU A 271 -3.10 18.26 -28.87
C GLU A 271 -1.84 17.39 -28.78
N THR A 272 -1.98 16.16 -28.28
CA THR A 272 -0.89 15.18 -28.19
C THR A 272 -0.36 14.80 -29.57
N LEU A 273 -1.26 14.46 -30.50
CA LEU A 273 -0.91 14.15 -31.89
C LEU A 273 -0.21 15.35 -32.54
N GLN A 274 -0.80 16.54 -32.44
CA GLN A 274 -0.23 17.76 -33.02
C GLN A 274 1.19 18.01 -32.48
N GLY A 275 1.37 17.98 -31.15
CA GLY A 275 2.68 18.15 -30.52
C GLY A 275 3.70 17.13 -31.00
N SER A 276 3.30 15.86 -31.12
CA SER A 276 4.18 14.77 -31.54
C SER A 276 4.63 14.90 -32.99
N TYR A 277 3.72 15.26 -33.90
CA TYR A 277 4.04 15.53 -35.31
C TYR A 277 4.92 16.78 -35.48
N MET A 278 4.70 17.82 -34.66
CA MET A 278 5.57 19.01 -34.63
C MET A 278 6.99 18.64 -34.17
N THR A 279 7.12 17.85 -33.09
CA THR A 279 8.42 17.38 -32.58
C THR A 279 9.15 16.48 -33.58
N ALA A 280 8.41 15.65 -34.33
CA ALA A 280 8.96 14.83 -35.41
C ALA A 280 9.35 15.63 -36.67
N GLY A 281 9.06 16.94 -36.70
CA GLY A 281 9.36 17.80 -37.85
C GLY A 281 8.46 17.57 -39.06
N ARG A 282 7.27 16.97 -38.87
CA ARG A 282 6.28 16.69 -39.94
C ARG A 282 4.91 17.31 -39.65
N PRO A 283 4.83 18.65 -39.47
CA PRO A 283 3.57 19.33 -39.17
C PRO A 283 2.53 19.22 -40.30
N ASP A 284 2.97 19.05 -41.54
CA ASP A 284 2.17 18.90 -42.74
C ASP A 284 1.42 17.55 -42.81
N ALA A 285 1.94 16.52 -42.12
CA ALA A 285 1.32 15.20 -42.06
C ALA A 285 0.26 15.09 -40.94
N TYR A 286 0.14 16.09 -40.06
CA TYR A 286 -0.85 16.07 -38.99
C TYR A 286 -2.28 16.26 -39.55
N MET A 287 -3.16 15.32 -39.21
CA MET A 287 -4.57 15.36 -39.59
C MET A 287 -5.45 15.38 -38.33
N PRO A 288 -6.11 16.50 -37.99
CA PRO A 288 -6.90 16.62 -36.76
C PRO A 288 -8.11 15.69 -36.72
N ASP A 289 -8.59 15.26 -37.89
CA ASP A 289 -9.75 14.36 -38.02
C ASP A 289 -9.43 12.90 -37.67
N LEU A 290 -8.15 12.54 -37.48
CA LEU A 290 -7.78 11.18 -37.04
C LEU A 290 -8.07 10.93 -35.56
N ALA A 291 -8.19 11.98 -34.75
CA ALA A 291 -8.69 11.89 -33.37
C ALA A 291 -10.11 12.47 -33.31
N TYR A 292 -11.08 11.65 -32.92
CA TYR A 292 -12.49 12.02 -32.98
C TYR A 292 -13.33 11.36 -31.88
N TYR A 293 -14.41 12.04 -31.52
CA TYR A 293 -15.41 11.56 -30.58
C TYR A 293 -16.45 10.68 -31.28
N VAL A 294 -16.83 9.58 -30.64
CA VAL A 294 -17.82 8.63 -31.17
C VAL A 294 -19.13 8.72 -30.38
N THR A 295 -19.09 8.29 -29.11
CA THR A 295 -20.23 8.30 -28.18
C THR A 295 -19.71 8.03 -26.77
N ASP A 296 -20.43 8.52 -25.76
CA ASP A 296 -20.19 8.29 -24.34
C ASP A 296 -20.84 7.01 -23.80
N GLU A 297 -21.71 6.38 -24.60
CA GLU A 297 -22.30 5.07 -24.28
C GLU A 297 -21.27 3.96 -24.55
N GLN A 298 -20.98 3.17 -23.52
CA GLN A 298 -19.85 2.24 -23.51
C GLN A 298 -19.94 1.21 -24.64
N PHE A 299 -21.07 0.53 -24.84
CA PHE A 299 -21.16 -0.54 -25.82
C PHE A 299 -21.41 -0.02 -27.25
N GLY A 300 -22.00 1.16 -27.40
CA GLY A 300 -22.09 1.90 -28.65
C GLY A 300 -20.72 2.30 -29.15
N TYR A 301 -19.85 2.77 -28.25
CA TYR A 301 -18.44 3.04 -28.55
C TYR A 301 -17.73 1.78 -29.03
N VAL A 302 -17.89 0.67 -28.30
CA VAL A 302 -17.24 -0.61 -28.62
C VAL A 302 -17.75 -1.19 -29.93
N ALA A 303 -19.05 -1.12 -30.19
CA ALA A 303 -19.65 -1.58 -31.44
C ALA A 303 -19.12 -0.76 -32.64
N PHE A 304 -18.95 0.55 -32.48
CA PHE A 304 -18.35 1.40 -33.50
C PHE A 304 -16.90 1.00 -33.78
N VAL A 305 -16.07 0.89 -32.72
CA VAL A 305 -14.64 0.57 -32.85
C VAL A 305 -14.44 -0.82 -33.42
N SER A 306 -15.18 -1.82 -32.93
CA SER A 306 -15.14 -3.20 -33.44
C SER A 306 -15.60 -3.26 -34.90
N GLY A 307 -16.70 -2.57 -35.23
CA GLY A 307 -17.19 -2.43 -36.59
C GLY A 307 -16.18 -1.77 -37.53
N LYS A 308 -15.38 -0.83 -37.02
CA LYS A 308 -14.29 -0.20 -37.77
C LYS A 308 -13.13 -1.18 -37.98
N MET A 309 -12.70 -1.90 -36.94
CA MET A 309 -11.64 -2.92 -37.05
C MET A 309 -11.95 -3.94 -38.14
N VAL A 310 -13.16 -4.50 -38.19
CA VAL A 310 -13.53 -5.51 -39.20
C VAL A 310 -13.60 -4.97 -40.64
N ARG A 311 -13.89 -3.67 -40.81
CA ARG A 311 -13.98 -3.01 -42.13
C ARG A 311 -12.61 -2.55 -42.64
N GLU A 312 -11.87 -1.85 -41.79
CA GLU A 312 -10.64 -1.16 -42.17
C GLU A 312 -9.39 -2.01 -41.92
N LYS A 313 -9.50 -3.03 -41.05
CA LYS A 313 -8.44 -4.01 -40.73
C LYS A 313 -7.12 -3.32 -40.38
N PRO A 314 -7.07 -2.51 -39.30
CA PRO A 314 -5.84 -1.87 -38.86
C PRO A 314 -4.73 -2.91 -38.69
N ALA A 315 -3.49 -2.51 -38.97
CA ALA A 315 -2.35 -3.42 -38.83
C ALA A 315 -1.90 -3.56 -37.37
N ALA A 316 -2.12 -2.53 -36.57
CA ALA A 316 -1.80 -2.51 -35.14
C ALA A 316 -2.94 -1.88 -34.33
N CYS A 317 -3.19 -2.43 -33.15
CA CYS A 317 -4.13 -1.90 -32.17
C CYS A 317 -3.44 -1.66 -30.84
N PHE A 318 -3.58 -0.44 -30.31
CA PHE A 318 -3.10 -0.06 -28.99
C PHE A 318 -4.29 0.19 -28.06
N TYR A 319 -4.31 -0.49 -26.91
CA TYR A 319 -5.35 -0.34 -25.88
C TYR A 319 -4.70 0.07 -24.56
N LEU A 320 -4.55 1.38 -24.32
CA LEU A 320 -3.74 1.89 -23.22
C LEU A 320 -4.56 2.86 -22.37
N GLY A 321 -5.03 2.39 -21.20
CA GLY A 321 -5.87 3.20 -20.31
C GLY A 321 -6.75 2.37 -19.38
N ALA A 322 -7.82 2.99 -18.89
CA ALA A 322 -8.83 2.33 -18.07
C ALA A 322 -9.86 1.61 -18.96
N PHE A 323 -9.99 0.30 -18.77
CA PHE A 323 -10.94 -0.55 -19.47
C PHE A 323 -11.75 -1.41 -18.50
N PHE A 324 -12.90 -1.88 -18.96
CA PHE A 324 -13.82 -2.80 -18.28
C PHE A 324 -14.17 -3.95 -19.23
N ALA A 325 -15.44 -4.37 -19.27
CA ALA A 325 -15.93 -5.51 -20.04
C ALA A 325 -15.59 -5.45 -21.54
N GLU A 326 -15.39 -4.26 -22.09
CA GLU A 326 -15.00 -4.05 -23.48
C GLU A 326 -13.60 -4.51 -23.84
N SER A 327 -12.71 -4.66 -22.86
CA SER A 327 -11.32 -5.09 -23.07
C SER A 327 -11.24 -6.36 -23.91
N LEU A 328 -11.99 -7.40 -23.54
CA LEU A 328 -12.04 -8.66 -24.27
C LEU A 328 -12.63 -8.51 -25.68
N ILE A 329 -13.70 -7.72 -25.82
CA ILE A 329 -14.38 -7.54 -27.12
C ILE A 329 -13.44 -6.86 -28.11
N LEU A 330 -12.78 -5.78 -27.68
CA LEU A 330 -11.82 -5.05 -28.50
C LEU A 330 -10.61 -5.93 -28.84
N ALA A 331 -10.03 -6.61 -27.84
CA ALA A 331 -8.86 -7.45 -28.04
C ALA A 331 -9.13 -8.65 -28.95
N GLU A 332 -10.24 -9.35 -28.78
CA GLU A 332 -10.60 -10.48 -29.65
C GLU A 332 -10.92 -10.00 -31.08
N THR A 333 -11.56 -8.83 -31.21
CA THR A 333 -11.84 -8.26 -32.54
C THR A 333 -10.54 -7.87 -33.26
N GLY A 334 -9.60 -7.21 -32.58
CA GLY A 334 -8.29 -6.89 -33.15
C GLY A 334 -7.49 -8.15 -33.54
N ASN A 335 -7.52 -9.19 -32.69
CA ASN A 335 -6.91 -10.48 -32.99
C ASN A 335 -7.55 -11.13 -34.24
N SER A 336 -8.87 -11.09 -34.36
CA SER A 336 -9.61 -11.68 -35.49
C SER A 336 -9.27 -11.07 -36.85
N VAL A 337 -8.81 -9.81 -36.87
CA VAL A 337 -8.37 -9.11 -38.10
C VAL A 337 -6.87 -9.22 -38.34
N GLY A 338 -6.13 -9.90 -37.45
CA GLY A 338 -4.69 -10.11 -37.52
C GLY A 338 -3.85 -8.87 -37.18
N ALA A 339 -4.41 -7.94 -36.40
CA ALA A 339 -3.66 -6.77 -35.92
C ALA A 339 -2.68 -7.21 -34.81
N ILE A 340 -1.45 -6.67 -34.83
CA ILE A 340 -0.59 -6.75 -33.64
C ILE A 340 -1.18 -5.89 -32.53
N GLN A 341 -1.24 -6.40 -31.30
CA GLN A 341 -1.93 -5.74 -30.20
C GLN A 341 -1.00 -5.45 -29.03
N VAL A 342 -0.96 -4.19 -28.62
CA VAL A 342 -0.26 -3.73 -27.42
C VAL A 342 -1.30 -3.14 -26.48
N ALA A 343 -1.50 -3.79 -25.34
CA ALA A 343 -2.46 -3.38 -24.34
C ALA A 343 -1.78 -2.93 -23.04
N GLY A 344 -2.50 -2.19 -22.21
CA GLY A 344 -2.03 -1.79 -20.89
C GLY A 344 -3.16 -1.19 -20.06
N THR A 345 -3.33 -1.73 -18.85
CA THR A 345 -4.33 -1.25 -17.90
C THR A 345 -3.88 -1.50 -16.47
N ALA A 346 -4.30 -0.62 -15.57
CA ALA A 346 -4.18 -0.81 -14.13
C ALA A 346 -5.42 -1.43 -13.49
N GLN A 347 -6.44 -1.78 -14.27
CA GLN A 347 -7.65 -2.44 -13.78
C GLN A 347 -7.41 -3.95 -13.58
N PRO A 348 -7.35 -4.47 -12.33
CA PRO A 348 -6.97 -5.86 -12.08
C PRO A 348 -7.94 -6.88 -12.70
N SER A 349 -9.23 -6.51 -12.78
CA SER A 349 -10.27 -7.38 -13.33
C SER A 349 -10.20 -7.55 -14.85
N GLN A 350 -9.48 -6.69 -15.57
CA GLN A 350 -9.39 -6.76 -17.04
C GLN A 350 -8.04 -7.28 -17.56
N LEU A 351 -7.00 -7.25 -16.72
CA LEU A 351 -5.68 -7.77 -17.06
C LEU A 351 -5.71 -9.18 -17.68
N PRO A 352 -6.50 -10.15 -17.17
CA PRO A 352 -6.54 -11.49 -17.77
C PRO A 352 -6.99 -11.50 -19.24
N PHE A 353 -7.88 -10.58 -19.63
CA PHE A 353 -8.39 -10.52 -21.00
C PHE A 353 -7.31 -10.03 -21.96
N PHE A 354 -6.58 -8.97 -21.60
CA PHE A 354 -5.48 -8.48 -22.43
C PHE A 354 -4.31 -9.45 -22.47
N VAL A 355 -3.95 -10.06 -21.33
CA VAL A 355 -2.89 -11.08 -21.30
C VAL A 355 -3.22 -12.29 -22.18
N ALA A 356 -4.50 -12.68 -22.27
CA ALA A 356 -4.91 -13.81 -23.10
C ALA A 356 -5.07 -13.49 -24.59
N ALA A 357 -5.44 -12.25 -24.94
CA ALA A 357 -5.86 -11.88 -26.30
C ALA A 357 -4.90 -10.92 -27.03
N CYS A 358 -3.92 -10.32 -26.36
CA CYS A 358 -2.96 -9.38 -26.96
C CYS A 358 -1.53 -9.92 -26.97
N ASP A 359 -0.72 -9.49 -27.95
CA ASP A 359 0.68 -9.91 -28.09
C ASP A 359 1.54 -9.36 -26.94
N TYR A 360 1.30 -8.12 -26.54
CA TYR A 360 2.01 -7.47 -25.43
C TYR A 360 1.01 -6.80 -24.49
N THR A 361 1.18 -7.00 -23.18
CA THR A 361 0.33 -6.39 -22.16
C THR A 361 1.18 -5.75 -21.06
N LEU A 362 1.00 -4.44 -20.85
CA LEU A 362 1.53 -3.71 -19.70
C LEU A 362 0.66 -3.99 -18.48
N ILE A 363 1.25 -4.55 -17.44
CA ILE A 363 0.51 -5.00 -16.26
C ILE A 363 0.57 -3.95 -15.15
N GLY A 364 -0.57 -3.36 -14.81
CA GLY A 364 -0.68 -2.56 -13.58
C GLY A 364 0.23 -1.34 -13.60
N GLU A 365 1.26 -1.39 -12.77
CA GLU A 365 2.26 -0.33 -12.63
C GLU A 365 3.08 -0.07 -13.90
N GLU A 366 3.16 -1.04 -14.82
CA GLU A 366 3.93 -0.88 -16.05
C GLU A 366 3.35 0.17 -16.98
N LEU A 367 2.02 0.37 -16.97
CA LEU A 367 1.37 1.46 -17.70
C LEU A 367 1.86 2.83 -17.20
N PHE A 368 1.91 3.02 -15.88
CA PHE A 368 2.39 4.26 -15.27
C PHE A 368 3.89 4.42 -15.43
N ALA A 369 4.65 3.33 -15.35
CA ALA A 369 6.08 3.35 -15.60
C ALA A 369 6.40 3.77 -17.06
N ALA A 370 5.60 3.31 -18.02
CA ALA A 370 5.76 3.66 -19.43
C ALA A 370 5.47 5.14 -19.66
N SER A 371 4.38 5.64 -19.08
CA SER A 371 4.08 7.07 -19.07
C SER A 371 5.22 7.90 -18.47
N ALA A 372 5.74 7.51 -17.30
CA ALA A 372 6.84 8.20 -16.62
C ALA A 372 8.13 8.23 -17.44
N TYR A 373 8.44 7.11 -18.10
CA TYR A 373 9.61 6.98 -18.96
C TYR A 373 9.53 7.90 -20.18
N LEU A 374 8.33 8.02 -20.77
CA LEU A 374 8.10 8.83 -21.97
C LEU A 374 7.93 10.32 -21.67
N SER A 375 7.29 10.68 -20.54
CA SER A 375 7.15 12.07 -20.09
C SER A 375 8.51 12.66 -19.70
N GLY A 376 9.43 11.82 -19.21
CA GLY A 376 10.75 12.23 -18.75
C GLY A 376 10.71 13.11 -17.49
N SER A 377 9.57 13.19 -16.81
CA SER A 377 9.43 14.07 -15.65
C SER A 377 10.23 13.51 -14.46
N PRO A 378 11.11 14.32 -13.82
CA PRO A 378 11.90 13.86 -12.68
C PRO A 378 11.04 13.33 -11.54
N GLU A 379 9.87 13.92 -11.32
CA GLU A 379 8.93 13.49 -10.28
C GLU A 379 8.37 12.09 -10.53
N GLU A 380 7.93 11.78 -11.76
CA GLU A 380 7.38 10.46 -12.09
C GLU A 380 8.48 9.40 -12.09
N LEU A 381 9.64 9.70 -12.69
CA LEU A 381 10.81 8.79 -12.71
C LEU A 381 11.34 8.50 -11.29
N GLY A 382 11.43 9.55 -10.46
CA GLY A 382 11.85 9.42 -9.07
C GLY A 382 10.86 8.63 -8.23
N SER A 383 9.56 8.86 -8.41
CA SER A 383 8.51 8.09 -7.75
C SER A 383 8.58 6.61 -8.12
N LEU A 384 8.70 6.30 -9.41
CA LEU A 384 8.82 4.94 -9.91
C LEU A 384 10.04 4.23 -9.30
N LYS A 385 11.22 4.88 -9.32
CA LYS A 385 12.44 4.29 -8.75
C LYS A 385 12.33 4.09 -7.25
N GLY A 386 11.75 5.06 -6.53
CA GLY A 386 11.55 4.99 -5.10
C GLY A 386 10.56 3.90 -4.69
N GLN A 387 9.51 3.68 -5.47
CA GLN A 387 8.59 2.55 -5.27
C GLN A 387 9.29 1.21 -5.49
N ASP A 388 10.06 1.06 -6.58
CA ASP A 388 10.83 -0.16 -6.86
C ASP A 388 11.80 -0.48 -5.70
N VAL A 389 12.56 0.51 -5.22
CA VAL A 389 13.50 0.32 -4.12
C VAL A 389 12.79 0.06 -2.79
N GLY A 390 11.70 0.77 -2.51
CA GLY A 390 10.89 0.55 -1.31
C GLY A 390 10.33 -0.87 -1.25
N LYS A 391 9.86 -1.39 -2.38
CA LYS A 391 9.38 -2.78 -2.51
C LYS A 391 10.50 -3.79 -2.30
N ILE A 392 11.70 -3.55 -2.85
CA ILE A 392 12.86 -4.43 -2.63
C ILE A 392 13.24 -4.48 -1.14
N ILE A 393 13.29 -3.32 -0.47
CA ILE A 393 13.60 -3.26 0.97
C ILE A 393 12.54 -4.01 1.78
N ALA A 394 11.26 -3.78 1.48
CA ALA A 394 10.16 -4.49 2.12
C ALA A 394 10.24 -6.01 1.87
N ALA A 395 10.56 -6.44 0.66
CA ALA A 395 10.73 -7.85 0.30
C ALA A 395 11.88 -8.50 1.08
N ILE A 396 13.03 -7.83 1.18
CA ILE A 396 14.16 -8.30 2.00
C ILE A 396 13.75 -8.43 3.47
N GLY A 397 13.02 -7.45 4.00
CA GLY A 397 12.49 -7.49 5.36
C GLY A 397 11.55 -8.68 5.60
N MET A 398 10.63 -8.93 4.66
CA MET A 398 9.71 -10.07 4.72
C MET A 398 10.45 -11.40 4.65
N ILE A 399 11.37 -11.56 3.69
CA ILE A 399 12.18 -12.78 3.56
C ILE A 399 12.99 -13.01 4.84
N GLY A 400 13.63 -11.96 5.37
CA GLY A 400 14.36 -12.00 6.63
C GLY A 400 13.48 -12.44 7.81
N GLY A 401 12.26 -11.88 7.91
CA GLY A 401 11.28 -12.27 8.93
C GLY A 401 10.83 -13.73 8.79
N CYS A 402 10.55 -14.18 7.57
CA CYS A 402 10.18 -15.58 7.31
C CYS A 402 11.33 -16.54 7.70
N LEU A 403 12.57 -16.22 7.34
CA LEU A 403 13.73 -17.03 7.71
C LEU A 403 13.95 -17.05 9.23
N TRP A 404 13.83 -15.88 9.88
CA TRP A 404 13.96 -15.77 11.33
C TRP A 404 12.95 -16.65 12.07
N LEU A 405 11.68 -16.63 11.64
CA LEU A 405 10.62 -17.48 12.19
C LEU A 405 10.87 -18.96 11.91
N THR A 406 11.29 -19.30 10.69
CA THR A 406 11.52 -20.69 10.28
C THR A 406 12.67 -21.34 11.04
N PHE A 407 13.75 -20.61 11.30
CA PHE A 407 14.90 -21.12 12.06
C PHE A 407 14.73 -21.02 13.58
N ASN A 408 13.54 -20.62 14.06
CA ASN A 408 13.17 -20.61 15.48
C ASN A 408 14.23 -19.93 16.36
N MET A 409 14.79 -18.81 15.90
CA MET A 409 15.77 -18.00 16.64
C MET A 409 15.15 -17.21 17.81
N TRP A 410 13.99 -17.65 18.31
CA TRP A 410 13.37 -17.14 19.53
C TRP A 410 13.52 -18.21 20.63
N PRO A 411 14.12 -17.88 21.80
CA PRO A 411 14.02 -18.75 22.95
C PRO A 411 12.54 -18.85 23.30
N LYS A 412 11.99 -20.07 23.38
CA LYS A 412 10.67 -20.28 23.98
C LYS A 412 10.72 -19.68 25.38
N ILE A 413 10.04 -18.55 25.59
CA ILE A 413 9.81 -17.95 26.91
C ILE A 413 8.58 -18.64 27.47
#